data_AF-A0A1E1WYL0-F1
#
_entry.id   AF-A0A1E1WYL0-F1
#
_cell.length_a   1.000
_cell.length_b   1.000
_cell.length_c   1.000
_cell.angle_alpha   90.00
_cell.angle_beta   90.00
_cell.angle_gamma   90.00
#
_symmetry.space_group_name_H-M   'P 1'
#
loop_
_entity.id
_entity.type
_entity.pdbx_description
1 polymer ?
#
loop_
_entity_poly.entity_id
_entity_poly.type
_entity_poly.pdbx_seq_one_letter_code
_entity_poly.pdbx_strand_id
1 'polypeptide(L)'
;MSSPDENTPSFRQWLARLPPFTADNVYKVYLPIAGAVSYCTFSVTVFIPELLSRLYPDQSVTVANCLLFNSHLGTGLYVYFRPHMARAPPYHRIMYSAYQAVLFNFGSVLLWAVTKSLLPNSNLVRSLFAASTSACFLAIGMEYLEFLDTPGEEDFSASATSPRC
;
A
#
# COMPACT_ATOMS: atom_id res chain seq x y z
N MET A 1 28.74 -18.12 -25.38
CA MET A 1 27.61 -17.23 -25.72
C MET A 1 26.37 -17.85 -25.09
N SER A 2 26.09 -17.52 -23.83
CA SER A 2 25.00 -18.11 -23.05
C SER A 2 24.03 -16.99 -22.69
N SER A 3 22.82 -17.07 -23.23
CA SER A 3 21.71 -16.19 -22.88
C SER A 3 21.26 -16.46 -21.45
N PRO A 4 20.97 -15.43 -20.64
CA PRO A 4 20.37 -15.62 -19.33
C PRO A 4 18.86 -15.87 -19.45
N ASP A 5 18.39 -16.93 -18.80
CA ASP A 5 16.98 -17.26 -18.58
C ASP A 5 16.29 -16.13 -17.79
N GLU A 6 15.59 -15.27 -18.52
CA GLU A 6 14.73 -14.22 -18.01
C GLU A 6 13.41 -14.84 -17.53
N ASN A 7 13.44 -15.39 -16.31
CA ASN A 7 12.26 -15.82 -15.54
C ASN A 7 11.55 -14.59 -14.94
N THR A 8 11.15 -13.62 -15.76
CA THR A 8 10.22 -12.57 -15.32
C THR A 8 8.79 -13.10 -15.48
N PRO A 9 7.99 -13.22 -14.41
CA PRO A 9 6.56 -13.45 -14.56
C PRO A 9 6.01 -12.30 -15.40
N SER A 10 5.57 -12.61 -16.62
CA SER A 10 5.30 -11.56 -17.60
C SER A 10 4.18 -10.66 -17.10
N PHE A 11 4.44 -9.35 -17.01
CA PHE A 11 3.47 -8.32 -16.67
C PHE A 11 2.19 -8.42 -17.55
N ARG A 12 2.33 -8.96 -18.77
CA ARG A 12 1.24 -9.27 -19.69
C ARG A 12 0.28 -10.35 -19.18
N GLN A 13 0.76 -11.40 -18.49
CA GLN A 13 -0.10 -12.41 -17.86
C GLN A 13 -0.82 -11.86 -16.62
N TRP A 14 -0.21 -10.92 -15.90
CA TRP A 14 -0.87 -10.19 -14.80
C TRP A 14 -1.98 -9.26 -15.33
N LEU A 15 -1.71 -8.53 -16.43
CA LEU A 15 -2.71 -7.71 -17.13
C LEU A 15 -3.85 -8.55 -17.73
N ALA A 16 -3.57 -9.76 -18.24
CA ALA A 16 -4.60 -10.65 -18.80
C ALA A 16 -5.51 -11.29 -17.74
N ARG A 17 -5.09 -11.27 -16.46
CA ARG A 17 -5.91 -11.68 -15.31
C ARG A 17 -6.76 -10.55 -14.73
N LEU A 18 -6.74 -9.36 -15.33
CA LEU A 18 -7.58 -8.27 -14.86
C LEU A 18 -9.05 -8.67 -14.99
N PRO A 19 -9.81 -8.68 -13.88
CA PRO A 19 -11.23 -8.99 -13.90
C PRO A 19 -11.99 -8.05 -14.85
N PRO A 20 -13.12 -8.48 -15.43
CA PRO A 20 -13.94 -7.63 -16.28
C PRO A 20 -14.31 -6.33 -15.53
N PHE A 21 -14.43 -5.23 -16.27
CA PHE A 21 -14.82 -3.89 -15.81
C PHE A 21 -16.28 -3.87 -15.28
N THR A 22 -16.55 -4.62 -14.22
CA THR A 22 -17.78 -4.57 -13.43
C THR A 22 -17.56 -3.58 -12.30
N ALA A 23 -18.59 -2.83 -11.90
CA ALA A 23 -18.51 -1.86 -10.80
C ALA A 23 -17.82 -2.48 -9.56
N ASP A 24 -18.15 -3.74 -9.25
CA ASP A 24 -17.50 -4.56 -8.22
C ASP A 24 -15.98 -4.63 -8.28
N ASN A 25 -15.42 -4.77 -9.47
CA ASN A 25 -13.98 -4.86 -9.65
C ASN A 25 -13.32 -3.48 -9.64
N VAL A 26 -14.03 -2.42 -10.05
CA VAL A 26 -13.50 -1.04 -10.03
C VAL A 26 -13.12 -0.62 -8.61
N TYR A 27 -14.00 -0.82 -7.63
CA TYR A 27 -13.68 -0.45 -6.26
C TYR A 27 -12.81 -1.47 -5.51
N LYS A 28 -12.89 -2.76 -5.85
CA LYS A 28 -12.07 -3.81 -5.18
C LYS A 28 -10.65 -3.92 -5.71
N VAL A 29 -10.41 -3.58 -6.98
CA VAL A 29 -9.13 -3.85 -7.67
C VAL A 29 -8.52 -2.56 -8.22
N TYR A 30 -9.29 -1.73 -8.91
CA TYR A 30 -8.73 -0.53 -9.56
C TYR A 30 -8.42 0.59 -8.57
N LEU A 31 -9.28 0.81 -7.57
CA LEU A 31 -9.05 1.80 -6.50
C LEU A 31 -7.79 1.53 -5.65
N PRO A 32 -7.53 0.31 -5.17
CA PRO A 32 -6.28 0.02 -4.47
C PRO A 32 -5.04 0.07 -5.37
N ILE A 33 -5.15 -0.34 -6.63
CA ILE A 33 -4.05 -0.17 -7.60
C ILE A 33 -3.78 1.32 -7.85
N ALA A 34 -4.83 2.13 -8.02
CA ALA A 34 -4.71 3.57 -8.18
C ALA A 34 -4.09 4.22 -6.93
N GLY A 35 -4.47 3.75 -5.73
CA GLY A 35 -3.86 4.16 -4.47
C GLY A 35 -2.38 3.77 -4.38
N ALA A 36 -2.01 2.56 -4.78
CA ALA A 36 -0.63 2.09 -4.82
C ALA A 36 0.24 2.89 -5.81
N VAL A 37 -0.28 3.18 -7.00
CA VAL A 37 0.38 4.03 -8.00
C VAL A 37 0.54 5.45 -7.47
N SER A 38 -0.50 5.99 -6.82
CA SER A 38 -0.45 7.32 -6.20
C SER A 38 0.60 7.38 -5.08
N TYR A 39 0.69 6.34 -4.26
CA TYR A 39 1.64 6.23 -3.16
C TYR A 39 3.09 6.13 -3.66
N CYS A 40 3.34 5.33 -4.71
CA CYS A 40 4.65 5.24 -5.33
C CYS A 40 5.07 6.57 -5.98
N THR A 41 4.13 7.22 -6.69
CA THR A 41 4.35 8.54 -7.30
C THR A 41 4.66 9.58 -6.23
N PHE A 42 3.89 9.60 -5.15
CA PHE A 42 4.08 10.52 -4.03
C PHE A 42 5.46 10.31 -3.36
N SER A 43 5.90 9.07 -3.18
CA SER A 43 7.24 8.75 -2.67
C SER A 43 8.35 9.40 -3.50
N VAL A 44 8.33 9.23 -4.83
CA VAL A 44 9.32 9.86 -5.72
C VAL A 44 9.34 11.38 -5.56
N THR A 45 8.17 12.00 -5.37
CA THR A 45 8.05 13.45 -5.25
C THR A 45 8.57 14.00 -3.93
N VAL A 46 8.53 13.22 -2.84
CA VAL A 46 9.14 13.58 -1.55
C VAL A 46 10.67 13.68 -1.67
N PHE A 47 11.27 12.81 -2.48
CA PHE A 47 12.72 12.74 -2.66
C PHE A 47 13.24 13.64 -3.79
N ILE A 48 12.47 13.88 -4.85
CA ILE A 48 12.77 14.81 -5.95
C ILE A 48 11.69 15.90 -6.02
N PRO A 49 11.78 16.96 -5.19
CA PRO A 49 10.81 18.06 -5.22
C PRO A 49 10.82 18.82 -6.55
N GLU A 50 11.95 18.80 -7.28
CA GLU A 50 12.13 19.46 -8.58
C GLU A 50 11.25 18.88 -9.69
N LEU A 51 10.85 17.61 -9.59
CA LEU A 51 9.99 16.97 -10.57
C LEU A 51 8.57 17.57 -10.52
N LEU A 52 8.10 17.84 -9.30
CA LEU A 52 6.76 18.32 -9.03
C LEU A 52 6.67 19.84 -9.28
N SER A 53 7.72 20.60 -8.95
CA SER A 53 7.80 22.03 -9.32
C SER A 53 7.93 22.27 -10.83
N ARG A 54 8.50 21.32 -11.60
CA ARG A 54 8.53 21.39 -13.07
C ARG A 54 7.19 21.05 -13.74
N LEU A 55 6.44 20.10 -13.20
CA LEU A 55 5.13 19.73 -13.76
C LEU A 55 4.01 20.67 -13.32
N TYR A 56 4.02 21.10 -12.05
CA TYR A 56 2.97 21.93 -11.44
C TYR A 56 3.59 22.96 -10.47
N PRO A 57 4.16 24.06 -10.98
CA PRO A 57 4.87 25.06 -10.16
C PRO A 57 4.00 25.69 -9.06
N ASP A 58 2.72 25.99 -9.34
CA ASP A 58 1.82 26.64 -8.37
C ASP A 58 1.01 25.68 -7.49
N GLN A 59 0.86 24.41 -7.91
CA GLN A 59 -0.01 23.44 -7.22
C GLN A 59 0.75 22.24 -6.67
N SER A 60 2.07 22.38 -6.49
CA SER A 60 2.92 21.26 -6.14
C SER A 60 2.51 20.56 -4.83
N VAL A 61 2.18 21.36 -3.82
CA VAL A 61 1.70 20.89 -2.51
C VAL A 61 0.30 20.30 -2.60
N THR A 62 -0.59 20.90 -3.41
CA THR A 62 -1.96 20.43 -3.61
C THR A 62 -1.98 19.06 -4.28
N VAL A 63 -1.21 18.88 -5.35
CA VAL A 63 -1.11 17.60 -6.07
C VAL A 63 -0.53 16.51 -5.16
N ALA A 64 0.50 16.82 -4.39
CA ALA A 64 1.08 15.88 -3.43
C ALA A 64 0.06 15.46 -2.35
N ASN A 65 -0.71 16.40 -1.81
CA ASN A 65 -1.78 16.11 -0.85
C ASN A 65 -2.95 15.32 -1.48
N CYS A 66 -3.30 15.59 -2.73
CA CYS A 66 -4.30 14.80 -3.46
C CYS A 66 -3.83 13.35 -3.69
N LEU A 67 -2.56 13.15 -4.07
CA LEU A 67 -1.97 11.82 -4.22
C LEU A 67 -1.96 11.07 -2.88
N LEU A 68 -1.60 11.75 -1.80
CA LEU A 68 -1.60 11.19 -0.45
C LEU A 68 -3.03 10.84 -0.01
N PHE A 69 -4.02 11.70 -0.26
CA PHE A 69 -5.42 11.43 0.04
C PHE A 69 -5.97 10.25 -0.76
N ASN A 70 -5.66 10.19 -2.06
CA ASN A 70 -6.04 9.07 -2.92
C ASN A 70 -5.40 7.75 -2.47
N SER A 71 -4.16 7.81 -1.97
CA SER A 71 -3.47 6.66 -1.38
C SER A 71 -4.15 6.19 -0.09
N HIS A 72 -4.55 7.11 0.79
CA HIS A 72 -5.32 6.78 2.00
C HIS A 72 -6.65 6.11 1.66
N LEU A 73 -7.37 6.66 0.69
CA LEU A 73 -8.62 6.07 0.22
C LEU A 73 -8.38 4.69 -0.39
N GLY A 74 -7.37 4.52 -1.23
CA GLY A 74 -7.04 3.23 -1.85
C GLY A 74 -6.69 2.16 -0.82
N THR A 75 -5.80 2.45 0.14
CA THR A 75 -5.40 1.49 1.19
C THR A 75 -6.53 1.23 2.19
N GLY A 76 -7.27 2.26 2.59
CA GLY A 76 -8.40 2.11 3.50
C GLY A 76 -9.54 1.32 2.88
N LEU A 77 -9.82 1.55 1.60
CA LEU A 77 -10.85 0.82 0.87
C LEU A 77 -10.43 -0.63 0.58
N TYR A 78 -9.14 -0.88 0.35
CA TYR A 78 -8.58 -2.23 0.24
C TYR A 78 -8.84 -3.06 1.50
N VAL A 79 -8.47 -2.51 2.66
CA VAL A 79 -8.69 -3.13 3.97
C VAL A 79 -10.18 -3.25 4.27
N TYR A 80 -10.98 -2.26 3.86
CA TYR A 80 -12.43 -2.31 3.99
C TYR A 80 -13.01 -3.50 3.22
N PHE A 81 -12.66 -3.77 1.96
CA PHE A 81 -13.31 -4.82 1.18
C PHE A 81 -12.91 -6.26 1.51
N ARG A 82 -11.95 -6.48 2.41
CA ARG A 82 -11.51 -7.82 2.76
C ARG A 82 -12.57 -8.65 3.53
N PRO A 83 -12.58 -9.99 3.36
CA PRO A 83 -13.57 -10.91 3.92
C PRO A 83 -13.48 -11.09 5.44
N HIS A 84 -12.29 -10.98 6.06
CA HIS A 84 -12.13 -11.09 7.52
C HIS A 84 -12.90 -10.02 8.30
N MET A 85 -13.07 -8.83 7.70
CA MET A 85 -13.85 -7.73 8.28
C MET A 85 -15.36 -7.79 8.00
N ALA A 86 -15.82 -8.71 7.14
CA ALA A 86 -17.25 -8.88 6.88
C ALA A 86 -18.02 -9.43 8.09
N ARG A 87 -17.31 -10.01 9.06
CA ARG A 87 -17.88 -10.55 10.30
C ARG A 87 -18.01 -9.50 11.42
N ALA A 88 -17.35 -8.35 11.28
CA ALA A 88 -17.33 -7.27 12.28
C ALA A 88 -18.39 -6.19 11.99
N PRO A 89 -18.85 -5.43 13.01
CA PRO A 89 -19.78 -4.32 12.82
C PRO A 89 -19.22 -3.28 11.83
N PRO A 90 -20.05 -2.73 10.92
CA PRO A 90 -19.59 -1.82 9.86
C PRO A 90 -18.87 -0.58 10.40
N TYR A 91 -19.23 -0.11 11.59
CA TYR A 91 -18.58 1.01 12.27
C TYR A 91 -17.11 0.73 12.63
N HIS A 92 -16.83 -0.44 13.23
CA HIS A 92 -15.47 -0.84 13.60
C HIS A 92 -14.62 -1.11 12.36
N ARG A 93 -15.23 -1.67 11.32
CA ARG A 93 -14.58 -1.92 10.02
C ARG A 93 -14.06 -0.64 9.37
N ILE A 94 -14.85 0.44 9.38
CA ILE A 94 -14.43 1.74 8.87
C ILE A 94 -13.32 2.34 9.75
N MET A 95 -13.49 2.29 11.08
CA MET A 95 -12.48 2.81 12.01
C MET A 95 -11.11 2.14 11.84
N TYR A 96 -11.06 0.80 11.82
CA TYR A 96 -9.80 0.08 11.67
C TYR A 96 -9.16 0.28 10.30
N SER A 97 -9.96 0.29 9.23
CA SER A 97 -9.47 0.58 7.88
C SER A 97 -8.88 1.97 7.77
N ALA A 98 -9.58 2.98 8.32
CA ALA A 98 -9.12 4.36 8.32
C ALA A 98 -7.85 4.53 9.17
N TYR A 99 -7.81 3.92 10.35
CA TYR A 99 -6.65 3.95 11.23
C TYR A 99 -5.41 3.32 10.58
N GLN A 100 -5.55 2.13 9.97
CA GLN A 100 -4.44 1.50 9.25
C GLN A 100 -4.00 2.32 8.04
N ALA A 101 -4.93 2.87 7.25
CA ALA A 101 -4.58 3.70 6.10
C ALA A 101 -3.76 4.93 6.53
N VAL A 102 -4.19 5.61 7.60
CA VAL A 102 -3.49 6.77 8.16
C VAL A 102 -2.12 6.37 8.68
N LEU A 103 -2.03 5.32 9.51
CA LEU A 103 -0.76 4.83 10.04
C LEU A 103 0.23 4.45 8.94
N PHE A 104 -0.22 3.71 7.93
CA PHE A 104 0.62 3.24 6.85
C PHE A 104 1.18 4.41 6.02
N ASN A 105 0.30 5.32 5.59
CA ASN A 105 0.71 6.45 4.75
C ASN A 105 1.58 7.46 5.53
N PHE A 106 1.17 7.87 6.73
CA PHE A 106 1.98 8.80 7.53
C PHE A 106 3.27 8.17 8.06
N GLY A 107 3.24 6.90 8.47
CA GLY A 107 4.46 6.17 8.87
C GLY A 107 5.49 6.13 7.75
N SER A 108 5.03 5.91 6.51
CA SER A 108 5.89 5.94 5.32
C SER A 108 6.48 7.34 5.06
N VAL A 109 5.67 8.39 5.17
CA VAL A 109 6.13 9.79 5.01
C VAL A 109 7.20 10.12 6.04
N LEU A 110 6.99 9.76 7.31
CA LEU A 110 7.95 9.99 8.38
C LEU A 110 9.25 9.25 8.11
N LEU A 111 9.18 7.98 7.69
CA LEU A 111 10.36 7.20 7.35
C LEU A 111 11.11 7.81 6.16
N TRP A 112 10.41 8.30 5.14
CA TRP A 112 11.05 8.99 4.01
C TRP A 112 11.66 10.32 4.42
N ALA A 113 11.02 11.08 5.31
CA ALA A 113 11.57 12.33 5.83
C ALA A 113 12.89 12.10 6.59
N VAL A 114 12.94 11.06 7.44
CA VAL A 114 14.16 10.64 8.13
C VAL A 114 15.20 10.11 7.13
N THR A 115 14.81 9.28 6.18
CA THR A 115 15.76 8.72 5.21
C THR A 115 16.34 9.80 4.29
N LYS A 116 15.53 10.82 3.94
CA LYS A 116 15.97 11.98 3.18
C LYS A 116 17.04 12.79 3.91
N SER A 117 17.00 12.89 5.24
CA SER A 117 18.04 13.58 6.01
C SER A 117 19.35 12.78 6.10
N LEU A 118 19.29 11.45 5.91
CA LEU A 118 20.44 10.56 5.97
C LEU A 118 21.11 10.34 4.59
N LEU A 119 20.38 10.45 3.47
CA LEU A 119 20.93 10.17 2.14
C LEU A 119 21.74 11.36 1.57
N PRO A 120 22.91 11.11 0.95
CA PRO A 120 23.69 12.12 0.22
C PRO A 120 22.98 12.63 -1.04
N ASN A 121 23.42 13.77 -1.57
CA ASN A 121 22.72 14.63 -2.56
C ASN A 121 22.44 14.06 -3.98
N SER A 122 22.55 12.75 -4.18
CA SER A 122 22.25 12.14 -5.47
C SER A 122 20.74 11.87 -5.63
N ASN A 123 20.10 12.61 -6.53
CA ASN A 123 18.66 12.52 -6.78
C ASN A 123 18.21 11.13 -7.27
N LEU A 124 19.06 10.41 -8.02
CA LEU A 124 18.77 9.07 -8.53
C LEU A 124 18.76 8.00 -7.43
N VAL A 125 19.72 8.03 -6.50
CA VAL A 125 19.75 7.06 -5.39
C VAL A 125 18.57 7.28 -4.48
N ARG A 126 18.23 8.56 -4.23
CA ARG A 126 17.06 8.94 -3.44
C ARG A 126 15.75 8.45 -4.07
N SER A 127 15.55 8.59 -5.39
CA SER A 127 14.32 8.10 -6.03
C SER A 127 14.25 6.58 -6.15
N LEU A 128 15.36 5.91 -6.44
CA LEU A 128 15.41 4.44 -6.47
C LEU A 128 15.10 3.88 -5.08
N PHE A 129 15.71 4.44 -4.05
CA PHE A 129 15.45 4.05 -2.67
C PHE A 129 14.00 4.34 -2.26
N ALA A 130 13.45 5.48 -2.67
CA ALA A 130 12.06 5.86 -2.43
C ALA A 130 11.09 4.84 -3.05
N ALA A 131 11.27 4.57 -4.35
CA ALA A 131 10.45 3.63 -5.09
C ALA A 131 10.58 2.20 -4.54
N SER A 132 11.80 1.75 -4.23
CA SER A 132 12.03 0.42 -3.67
C SER A 132 11.42 0.28 -2.28
N THR A 133 11.58 1.29 -1.41
CA THR A 133 11.00 1.30 -0.07
C THR A 133 9.49 1.31 -0.12
N SER A 134 8.89 2.12 -0.99
CA SER A 134 7.44 2.13 -1.20
C SER A 134 6.91 0.78 -1.68
N ALA A 135 7.56 0.18 -2.68
CA ALA A 135 7.16 -1.13 -3.19
C ALA A 135 7.30 -2.21 -2.11
N CYS A 136 8.38 -2.18 -1.34
CA CYS A 136 8.63 -3.10 -0.22
C CYS A 136 7.55 -2.97 0.86
N PHE A 137 7.23 -1.74 1.32
CA PHE A 137 6.17 -1.54 2.31
C PHE A 137 4.81 -1.98 1.81
N LEU A 138 4.50 -1.73 0.54
CA LEU A 138 3.25 -2.17 -0.04
C LEU A 138 3.19 -3.71 -0.08
N ALA A 139 4.28 -4.38 -0.48
CA ALA A 139 4.35 -5.85 -0.49
C ALA A 139 4.18 -6.44 0.92
N ILE A 140 4.92 -5.92 1.91
CA ILE A 140 4.81 -6.35 3.31
C ILE A 140 3.40 -6.08 3.86
N GLY A 141 2.80 -4.93 3.55
CA GLY A 141 1.43 -4.61 3.97
C GLY A 141 0.39 -5.57 3.39
N MET A 142 0.57 -5.98 2.14
CA MET A 142 -0.30 -6.97 1.48
C MET A 142 -0.15 -8.35 2.12
N GLU A 143 1.10 -8.79 2.36
CA GLU A 143 1.41 -10.06 3.02
C GLU A 143 0.92 -10.09 4.47
N TYR A 144 1.07 -8.99 5.21
CA TYR A 144 0.53 -8.83 6.55
C TYR A 144 -1.01 -8.96 6.59
N LEU A 145 -1.70 -8.31 5.66
CA LEU A 145 -3.15 -8.45 5.54
C LEU A 145 -3.55 -9.87 5.12
N GLU A 146 -2.75 -10.55 4.30
CA GLU A 146 -3.00 -11.94 3.92
C GLU A 146 -2.78 -12.92 5.07
N PHE A 147 -1.79 -12.67 5.91
CA PHE A 147 -1.59 -13.39 7.16
C PHE A 147 -2.78 -13.23 8.11
N LEU A 148 -3.33 -12.02 8.23
CA LEU A 148 -4.53 -11.77 9.05
C LEU A 148 -5.81 -12.41 8.49
N ASP A 149 -5.89 -12.60 7.17
CA ASP A 149 -7.01 -13.31 6.52
C ASP A 149 -6.92 -14.82 6.64
N THR A 150 -5.71 -15.33 6.83
CA THR A 150 -5.53 -16.74 7.12
C THR A 150 -6.23 -16.97 8.45
N PRO A 151 -7.29 -17.80 8.52
CA PRO A 151 -7.98 -18.06 9.76
C PRO A 151 -6.96 -18.69 10.72
N GLY A 152 -6.40 -17.89 11.61
CA GLY A 152 -5.64 -18.39 12.73
C GLY A 152 -6.57 -19.30 13.52
N GLU A 153 -6.14 -20.53 13.72
CA GLU A 153 -6.64 -21.46 14.72
C GLU A 153 -6.89 -20.72 16.04
N GLU A 154 -8.13 -20.29 16.28
CA GLU A 154 -8.61 -19.94 17.62
C GLU A 154 -8.86 -21.20 18.48
N ASP A 155 -8.08 -22.28 18.28
CA ASP A 155 -8.20 -23.54 19.02
C ASP A 155 -7.17 -23.74 20.15
N PHE A 156 -6.35 -22.73 20.50
CA PHE A 156 -5.42 -22.86 21.64
C PHE A 156 -5.83 -22.14 22.93
N SER A 157 -6.85 -21.28 22.93
CA SER A 157 -7.26 -20.54 24.15
C SER A 157 -8.55 -21.05 24.81
N ALA A 158 -9.32 -21.93 24.15
CA ALA A 158 -10.54 -22.52 24.74
C ALA A 158 -10.27 -23.80 25.57
N SER A 159 -9.05 -24.36 25.55
CA SER A 159 -8.72 -25.60 26.28
C SER A 159 -8.06 -25.36 27.66
N ALA A 160 -7.69 -24.13 28.02
CA ALA A 160 -6.90 -23.88 29.23
C ALA A 160 -7.68 -23.39 30.47
N THR A 161 -9.02 -23.28 30.42
CA THR A 161 -9.80 -22.86 31.61
C THR A 161 -11.09 -23.64 31.79
N SER A 162 -10.95 -24.96 32.00
CA SER A 162 -11.91 -25.71 32.78
C SER A 162 -11.17 -26.63 33.75
N PRO A 163 -11.00 -26.24 35.02
CA PRO A 163 -11.00 -27.21 36.10
C PRO A 163 -12.46 -27.44 36.49
N ARG A 164 -12.97 -28.63 36.13
CA ARG A 164 -14.05 -29.25 36.90
C ARG A 164 -13.59 -29.38 38.34
N CYS A 165 -14.34 -28.76 39.25
CA CYS A 165 -14.65 -29.28 40.59
C CYS A 165 -16.09 -28.84 40.90
#